data_AF-A0A7Y3R845-F1
#
_entry.id   AF-A0A7Y3R845-F1
#
_cell.length_a   1.000
_cell.length_b   1.000
_cell.length_c   1.000
_cell.angle_alpha   90.00
_cell.angle_beta   90.00
_cell.angle_gamma   90.00
#
_symmetry.space_group_name_H-M   'P 1'
#
loop_
_entity.id
_entity.type
_entity.pdbx_description
1 polymer ?
#
loop_
_entity_poly.entity_id
_entity_poly.type
_entity_poly.pdbx_seq_one_letter_code
_entity_poly.pdbx_strand_id
1 'polypeptide(L)'
;MVELNNRRTVLEALKIPLEKKISSILENFPSFKSKKNSKTLYHYTDLHSLKAIVENQSFFCSNSAYLNDKKEYYYGLDLFKKEFEKIANNPKNDTSFNIVSAVLTELKEKNISNHFATCFSLEGDLLSQWRAYANDGKGIAIGLDRKKLIEGFENIASGFYIEYGSNNQLELVNNLIETITEYYFEHFDLIFGLKSDEDVFKEIAQEINELLDKYIGLFKHSSFEEEKEFRFEMSTDKQFSTSLESISYRVGKNNLLVPYKVLKTDYAFEKERAKDDKASLELLEKNKKYRVKKIPISHIIIGPSLDSELNKHSIKDFLSKNGYSDVEIIPSEVPYRI
;
A
#
# COMPACT_ATOMS: atom_id res chain seq x y z
N MET A 1 -7.80 34.87 -1.75
CA MET A 1 -7.34 33.93 -2.80
C MET A 1 -5.83 33.90 -2.97
N VAL A 2 -5.10 35.04 -2.92
CA VAL A 2 -3.62 35.04 -3.08
C VAL A 2 -2.87 34.42 -1.88
N GLU A 3 -3.35 34.59 -0.65
CA GLU A 3 -2.69 34.06 0.56
C GLU A 3 -2.87 32.55 0.76
N LEU A 4 -4.07 32.00 0.47
CA LEU A 4 -4.34 30.55 0.47
C LEU A 4 -3.41 29.79 -0.49
N ASN A 5 -3.05 30.40 -1.62
CA ASN A 5 -2.09 29.83 -2.56
C ASN A 5 -0.67 29.74 -1.97
N ASN A 6 -0.29 30.63 -1.05
CA ASN A 6 1.04 30.62 -0.45
C ASN A 6 1.17 29.50 0.60
N ARG A 7 0.19 29.37 1.51
CA ARG A 7 0.19 28.32 2.54
C ARG A 7 0.20 26.92 1.95
N ARG A 8 -0.68 26.66 0.98
CA ARG A 8 -0.71 25.39 0.28
C ARG A 8 0.62 25.06 -0.37
N THR A 9 1.23 26.01 -1.08
CA THR A 9 2.56 25.80 -1.70
C THR A 9 3.63 25.46 -0.65
N VAL A 10 3.59 26.11 0.52
CA VAL A 10 4.50 25.80 1.65
C VAL A 10 4.25 24.38 2.19
N LEU A 11 3.00 24.01 2.47
CA LEU A 11 2.64 22.67 2.94
C LEU A 11 3.06 21.58 1.95
N GLU A 12 2.86 21.82 0.65
CA GLU A 12 3.29 20.93 -0.43
C GLU A 12 4.83 20.78 -0.46
N ALA A 13 5.58 21.88 -0.28
CA ALA A 13 7.03 21.85 -0.20
C ALA A 13 7.54 21.11 1.05
N LEU A 14 6.79 21.17 2.16
CA LEU A 14 7.11 20.50 3.41
C LEU A 14 6.82 18.99 3.39
N LYS A 15 5.97 18.50 2.48
CA LYS A 15 5.55 17.09 2.40
C LYS A 15 6.68 16.13 2.07
N ILE A 16 7.48 16.41 1.04
CA ILE A 16 8.54 15.49 0.58
C ILE A 16 9.61 15.23 1.65
N PRO A 17 10.16 16.25 2.35
CA PRO A 17 11.11 15.99 3.44
C PRO A 17 10.48 15.22 4.61
N LEU A 18 9.22 15.49 4.95
CA LEU A 18 8.51 14.76 6.00
C LEU A 18 8.31 13.29 5.63
N GLU A 19 7.87 13.00 4.41
CA GLU A 19 7.72 11.63 3.93
C GLU A 19 9.06 10.87 3.98
N LYS A 20 10.20 11.53 3.66
CA LYS A 20 11.53 10.92 3.82
C LYS A 20 11.85 10.60 5.29
N LYS A 21 11.51 11.48 6.23
CA LYS A 21 11.67 11.21 7.67
C LYS A 21 10.84 9.99 8.09
N ILE A 22 9.58 9.92 7.65
CA ILE A 22 8.68 8.81 7.96
C ILE A 22 9.18 7.50 7.33
N SER A 23 9.59 7.51 6.06
CA SER A 23 10.20 6.36 5.40
C SER A 23 11.40 5.83 6.19
N SER A 24 12.26 6.73 6.69
CA SER A 24 13.39 6.34 7.55
C SER A 24 12.95 5.67 8.87
N ILE A 25 11.88 6.16 9.50
CA ILE A 25 11.31 5.52 10.71
C ILE A 25 10.85 4.11 10.39
N LEU A 26 10.00 3.95 9.37
CA LEU A 26 9.47 2.65 8.96
C LEU A 26 10.59 1.69 8.58
N GLU A 27 11.58 2.15 7.82
CA GLU A 27 12.69 1.32 7.38
C GLU A 27 13.59 0.80 8.50
N ASN A 28 13.69 1.55 9.59
CA ASN A 28 14.54 1.23 10.74
C ASN A 28 13.76 0.60 11.90
N PHE A 29 12.42 0.61 11.84
CA PHE A 29 11.60 0.04 12.88
C PHE A 29 11.90 -1.46 13.05
N PRO A 30 12.16 -1.97 14.27
CA PRO A 30 12.75 -3.29 14.49
C PRO A 30 12.01 -4.45 13.79
N SER A 31 10.69 -4.45 13.85
CA SER A 31 9.83 -5.50 13.27
C SER A 31 9.78 -5.45 11.74
N PHE A 32 10.03 -4.29 11.11
CA PHE A 32 10.09 -4.15 9.66
C PHE A 32 11.48 -4.47 9.14
N LYS A 33 12.52 -4.07 9.89
CA LYS A 33 13.91 -4.38 9.60
C LYS A 33 14.16 -5.89 9.58
N SER A 34 13.58 -6.65 10.50
CA SER A 34 13.70 -8.12 10.51
C SER A 34 13.10 -8.79 9.27
N LYS A 35 12.02 -8.22 8.71
CA LYS A 35 11.33 -8.71 7.52
C LYS A 35 12.02 -8.33 6.20
N LYS A 36 12.99 -7.40 6.20
CA LYS A 36 13.71 -6.93 4.99
C LYS A 36 14.46 -8.03 4.24
N ASN A 37 14.81 -9.12 4.92
CA ASN A 37 15.54 -10.24 4.34
C ASN A 37 14.69 -11.14 3.44
N SER A 38 13.36 -11.03 3.48
CA SER A 38 12.52 -11.78 2.54
C SER A 38 12.79 -11.32 1.11
N LYS A 39 13.09 -12.30 0.25
CA LYS A 39 13.39 -12.10 -1.18
C LYS A 39 12.15 -12.21 -2.06
N THR A 40 11.08 -12.83 -1.54
CA THR A 40 9.90 -13.18 -2.32
C THR A 40 8.64 -12.64 -1.65
N LEU A 41 7.71 -12.14 -2.47
CA LEU A 41 6.34 -11.84 -2.06
C LEU A 41 5.39 -12.83 -2.73
N TYR A 42 4.38 -13.29 -2.01
CA TYR A 42 3.45 -14.30 -2.46
C TYR A 42 2.05 -13.73 -2.64
N HIS A 43 1.48 -13.90 -3.82
CA HIS A 43 0.09 -13.57 -4.09
C HIS A 43 -0.74 -14.85 -4.20
N TYR A 44 -1.51 -15.16 -3.17
CA TYR A 44 -2.47 -16.27 -3.17
C TYR A 44 -3.69 -15.91 -4.01
N THR A 45 -4.00 -16.74 -4.99
CA THR A 45 -5.06 -16.45 -5.95
C THR A 45 -5.52 -17.70 -6.72
N ASP A 46 -6.37 -17.53 -7.72
CA ASP A 46 -6.82 -18.58 -8.64
C ASP A 46 -6.19 -18.48 -10.03
N LEU A 47 -6.41 -19.50 -10.87
CA LEU A 47 -5.86 -19.55 -12.23
C LEU A 47 -6.44 -18.47 -13.16
N HIS A 48 -7.69 -18.04 -12.91
CA HIS A 48 -8.29 -16.95 -13.67
C HIS A 48 -7.54 -15.64 -13.43
N SER A 49 -7.20 -15.37 -12.18
CA SER A 49 -6.43 -14.20 -11.76
C SER A 49 -4.98 -14.29 -12.21
N LEU A 50 -4.35 -15.47 -12.15
CA LEU A 50 -3.03 -15.69 -12.76
C LEU A 50 -3.02 -15.27 -14.22
N LYS A 51 -3.99 -15.78 -14.99
CA LYS A 51 -4.12 -15.49 -16.42
C LYS A 51 -4.25 -13.98 -16.64
N ALA A 52 -5.13 -13.32 -15.88
CA ALA A 52 -5.33 -11.89 -15.98
C ALA A 52 -4.07 -11.08 -15.62
N ILE A 53 -3.33 -11.45 -14.57
CA ILE A 53 -2.09 -10.78 -14.16
C ILE A 53 -1.02 -10.93 -15.25
N VAL A 54 -0.86 -12.13 -15.81
CA VAL A 54 0.15 -12.42 -16.83
C VAL A 54 -0.17 -11.72 -18.16
N GLU A 55 -1.44 -11.71 -18.59
CA GLU A 55 -1.81 -11.07 -19.86
C GLU A 55 -1.83 -9.54 -19.76
N ASN A 56 -2.31 -8.98 -18.65
CA ASN A 56 -2.44 -7.53 -18.48
C ASN A 56 -1.23 -6.86 -17.81
N GLN A 57 -0.30 -7.65 -17.27
CA GLN A 57 0.88 -7.17 -16.54
C GLN A 57 0.52 -6.20 -15.39
N SER A 58 -0.52 -6.56 -14.64
CA SER A 58 -1.06 -5.68 -13.60
C SER A 58 -1.70 -6.43 -12.44
N PHE A 59 -1.71 -5.80 -11.28
CA PHE A 59 -2.54 -6.18 -10.13
C PHE A 59 -3.73 -5.25 -10.00
N PHE A 60 -4.78 -5.71 -9.30
CA PHE A 60 -5.80 -4.82 -8.81
C PHE A 60 -5.47 -4.37 -7.39
N CYS A 61 -5.49 -3.06 -7.17
CA CYS A 61 -5.51 -2.45 -5.85
C CYS A 61 -6.95 -2.13 -5.50
N SER A 62 -7.52 -2.81 -4.51
CA SER A 62 -8.89 -2.59 -4.04
C SER A 62 -8.96 -1.48 -3.03
N ASN A 63 -10.05 -0.70 -3.03
CA ASN A 63 -10.27 0.27 -1.98
C ASN A 63 -10.27 -0.41 -0.60
N SER A 64 -9.50 0.11 0.35
CA SER A 64 -9.26 -0.55 1.64
C SER A 64 -10.52 -0.68 2.49
N ALA A 65 -11.54 0.18 2.30
CA ALA A 65 -12.83 0.05 2.98
C ALA A 65 -13.66 -1.16 2.53
N TYR A 66 -13.26 -1.82 1.43
CA TYR A 66 -13.94 -2.98 0.84
C TYR A 66 -13.15 -4.28 1.05
N LEU A 67 -12.03 -4.23 1.78
CA LEU A 67 -11.28 -5.43 2.14
C LEU A 67 -12.04 -6.26 3.18
N ASN A 68 -11.64 -7.53 3.33
CA ASN A 68 -12.38 -8.53 4.10
C ASN A 68 -12.61 -8.12 5.56
N ASP A 69 -11.72 -7.31 6.13
CA ASP A 69 -11.84 -6.82 7.49
C ASP A 69 -12.18 -5.33 7.52
N LYS A 70 -13.47 -5.01 7.55
CA LYS A 70 -13.96 -3.63 7.74
C LYS A 70 -13.49 -3.02 9.07
N LYS A 71 -13.09 -3.84 10.06
CA LYS A 71 -12.60 -3.35 11.34
C LYS A 71 -11.12 -2.97 11.29
N GLU A 72 -10.35 -3.42 10.29
CA GLU A 72 -8.91 -3.11 10.19
C GLU A 72 -8.66 -1.61 10.08
N TYR A 73 -9.40 -0.91 9.21
CA TYR A 73 -9.30 0.54 9.10
C TYR A 73 -9.63 1.25 10.41
N TYR A 74 -10.72 0.86 11.08
CA TYR A 74 -11.11 1.44 12.37
C TYR A 74 -10.13 1.10 13.49
N TYR A 75 -9.48 -0.06 13.41
CA TYR A 75 -8.46 -0.50 14.37
C TYR A 75 -7.23 0.41 14.31
N GLY A 76 -6.66 0.62 13.12
CA GLY A 76 -5.55 1.57 12.95
C GLY A 76 -5.94 2.99 13.36
N LEU A 77 -7.13 3.45 12.94
CA LEU A 77 -7.64 4.77 13.31
C LEU A 77 -7.76 4.97 14.83
N ASP A 78 -8.21 3.96 15.56
CA ASP A 78 -8.33 4.00 17.02
C ASP A 78 -6.96 4.13 17.72
N LEU A 79 -5.92 3.48 17.18
CA LEU A 79 -4.55 3.63 17.69
C LEU A 79 -4.07 5.09 17.57
N PHE A 80 -4.25 5.71 16.40
CA PHE A 80 -3.89 7.13 16.20
C PHE A 80 -4.70 8.06 17.11
N LYS A 81 -6.02 7.85 17.20
CA LYS A 81 -6.90 8.67 18.07
C LYS A 81 -6.45 8.66 19.52
N LYS A 82 -6.20 7.47 20.08
CA LYS A 82 -5.73 7.32 21.46
C LYS A 82 -4.42 8.06 21.72
N GLU A 83 -3.51 8.03 20.76
CA GLU A 83 -2.22 8.69 20.92
C GLU A 83 -2.33 10.22 20.78
N PHE A 84 -3.13 10.72 19.84
CA PHE A 84 -3.45 12.15 19.79
C PHE A 84 -4.18 12.65 21.04
N GLU A 85 -5.09 11.86 21.62
CA GLU A 85 -5.76 12.19 22.87
C GLU A 85 -4.77 12.32 24.04
N LYS A 86 -3.71 11.49 24.10
CA LYS A 86 -2.65 11.66 25.10
C LYS A 86 -1.90 12.98 24.94
N ILE A 87 -1.58 13.35 23.70
CA ILE A 87 -0.89 14.62 23.41
C ILE A 87 -1.80 15.80 23.74
N ALA A 88 -3.08 15.74 23.40
CA ALA A 88 -4.06 16.78 23.73
C ALA A 88 -4.22 16.97 25.25
N ASN A 89 -4.11 15.91 26.04
CA ASN A 89 -4.19 15.96 27.50
C ASN A 89 -2.90 16.45 28.18
N ASN A 90 -1.77 16.44 27.47
CA ASN A 90 -0.49 16.93 27.97
C ASN A 90 0.29 17.67 26.87
N PRO A 91 -0.22 18.82 26.40
CA PRO A 91 0.34 19.52 25.25
C PRO A 91 1.68 20.20 25.61
N LYS A 92 2.60 20.24 24.65
CA LYS A 92 3.90 20.95 24.83
C LYS A 92 3.69 22.47 24.99
N ASN A 93 2.71 23.04 24.29
CA ASN A 93 2.30 24.45 24.31
C ASN A 93 0.94 24.62 23.59
N ASP A 94 0.41 25.84 23.55
CA ASP A 94 -0.87 26.16 22.92
C ASP A 94 -0.92 25.82 21.43
N THR A 95 0.16 26.06 20.67
CA THR A 95 0.23 25.72 19.24
C THR A 95 0.11 24.20 19.03
N SER A 96 0.85 23.42 19.81
CA SER A 96 0.77 21.95 19.77
C SER A 96 -0.62 21.45 20.15
N PHE A 97 -1.22 22.03 21.19
CA PHE A 97 -2.59 21.71 21.60
C PHE A 97 -3.61 21.99 20.47
N ASN A 98 -3.51 23.15 19.82
CA ASN A 98 -4.42 23.57 18.76
C ASN A 98 -4.29 22.71 17.50
N ILE A 99 -3.05 22.37 17.08
CA ILE A 99 -2.82 21.43 15.97
C ILE A 99 -3.49 20.08 16.26
N VAL A 100 -3.21 19.49 17.43
CA VAL A 100 -3.70 18.16 17.80
C VAL A 100 -5.23 18.15 17.97
N SER A 101 -5.79 19.22 18.55
CA SER A 101 -7.25 19.37 18.71
C SER A 101 -7.96 19.47 17.35
N ALA A 102 -7.37 20.20 16.40
CA ALA A 102 -7.87 20.26 15.02
C ALA A 102 -7.80 18.88 14.34
N VAL A 103 -6.68 18.16 14.48
CA VAL A 103 -6.51 16.79 13.97
C VAL A 103 -7.60 15.84 14.50
N LEU A 104 -7.81 15.83 15.82
CA LEU A 104 -8.83 14.99 16.47
C LEU A 104 -10.25 15.32 16.01
N THR A 105 -10.54 16.59 15.72
CA THR A 105 -11.84 17.03 15.23
C THR A 105 -12.12 16.46 13.85
N GLU A 106 -11.16 16.58 12.92
CA GLU A 106 -11.31 16.07 11.56
C GLU A 106 -11.33 14.53 11.51
N LEU A 107 -10.54 13.83 12.34
CA LEU A 107 -10.60 12.36 12.44
C LEU A 107 -11.97 11.82 12.90
N LYS A 108 -12.81 12.64 13.54
CA LYS A 108 -14.19 12.26 13.91
C LYS A 108 -15.16 12.37 12.73
N GLU A 109 -14.89 13.27 11.79
CA GLU A 109 -15.75 13.54 10.63
C GLU A 109 -15.46 12.62 9.43
N LYS A 110 -14.37 11.85 9.50
CA LYS A 110 -13.86 11.02 8.42
C LYS A 110 -14.66 9.73 8.22
N ASN A 111 -15.29 9.59 7.06
CA ASN A 111 -16.18 8.46 6.73
C ASN A 111 -15.80 7.65 5.49
N ILE A 112 -14.74 8.03 4.75
CA ILE A 112 -14.39 7.39 3.47
C ILE A 112 -12.88 7.16 3.40
N SER A 113 -12.47 5.93 3.05
CA SER A 113 -11.08 5.62 2.71
C SER A 113 -10.82 5.93 1.23
N ASN A 114 -9.73 6.64 0.97
CA ASN A 114 -9.21 6.92 -0.36
C ASN A 114 -8.02 6.04 -0.75
N HIS A 115 -7.77 4.96 0.01
CA HIS A 115 -6.61 4.09 -0.15
C HIS A 115 -6.96 2.86 -0.96
N PHE A 116 -6.09 2.52 -1.91
CA PHE A 116 -6.21 1.32 -2.70
C PHE A 116 -5.01 0.41 -2.44
N ALA A 117 -5.27 -0.81 -1.99
CA ALA A 117 -4.23 -1.75 -1.59
C ALA A 117 -4.27 -3.04 -2.41
N THR A 118 -3.10 -3.59 -2.66
CA THR A 118 -2.93 -4.99 -3.10
C THR A 118 -2.01 -5.71 -2.11
N CYS A 119 -2.41 -6.90 -1.71
CA CYS A 119 -1.83 -7.60 -0.57
C CYS A 119 -1.08 -8.86 -1.01
N PHE A 120 0.02 -9.12 -0.32
CA PHE A 120 0.91 -10.24 -0.50
C PHE A 120 1.25 -10.82 0.87
N SER A 121 1.67 -12.08 0.89
CA SER A 121 2.30 -12.69 2.07
C SER A 121 3.81 -12.78 1.89
N LEU A 122 4.54 -12.78 3.01
CA LEU A 122 5.96 -13.12 3.04
C LEU A 122 6.19 -14.64 2.98
N GLU A 123 5.15 -15.45 3.16
CA GLU A 123 5.20 -16.92 3.15
C GLU A 123 4.35 -17.47 2.00
N GLY A 124 4.88 -18.48 1.31
CA GLY A 124 4.29 -19.03 0.09
C GLY A 124 3.40 -20.25 0.28
N ASP A 125 3.44 -20.88 1.46
CA ASP A 125 2.75 -22.15 1.69
C ASP A 125 2.06 -22.22 3.06
N LEU A 126 1.10 -21.32 3.31
CA LEU A 126 0.32 -21.22 4.55
C LEU A 126 -1.10 -21.77 4.37
N LEU A 127 -1.52 -22.67 5.27
CA LEU A 127 -2.87 -23.27 5.26
C LEU A 127 -3.99 -22.22 5.33
N SER A 128 -3.84 -21.23 6.21
CA SER A 128 -4.82 -20.12 6.34
C SER A 128 -5.00 -19.36 5.02
N GLN A 129 -3.90 -19.09 4.31
CA GLN A 129 -3.91 -18.38 3.03
C GLN A 129 -4.53 -19.23 1.91
N TRP A 130 -4.22 -20.53 1.86
CA TRP A 130 -4.86 -21.47 0.94
C TRP A 130 -6.38 -21.46 1.08
N ARG A 131 -6.87 -21.51 2.32
CA ARG A 131 -8.30 -21.47 2.63
C ARG A 131 -8.94 -20.14 2.25
N ALA A 132 -8.34 -19.03 2.64
CA ALA A 132 -8.95 -17.71 2.52
C ALA A 132 -8.89 -17.14 1.09
N TYR A 133 -7.76 -17.32 0.39
CA TYR A 133 -7.42 -16.54 -0.81
C TYR A 133 -7.19 -17.38 -2.07
N ALA A 134 -6.85 -18.66 -1.94
CA ALA A 134 -6.56 -19.54 -3.07
C ALA A 134 -7.57 -20.70 -3.18
N ASN A 135 -8.85 -20.33 -3.27
CA ASN A 135 -9.97 -21.23 -3.58
C ASN A 135 -9.99 -22.52 -2.73
N ASP A 136 -9.88 -22.38 -1.41
CA ASP A 136 -9.85 -23.49 -0.45
C ASP A 136 -8.85 -24.59 -0.83
N GLY A 137 -7.61 -24.17 -1.13
CA GLY A 137 -6.51 -25.06 -1.51
C GLY A 137 -6.49 -25.51 -2.98
N LYS A 138 -7.45 -25.07 -3.81
CA LYS A 138 -7.52 -25.37 -5.26
C LYS A 138 -6.94 -24.26 -6.14
N GLY A 139 -6.36 -23.22 -5.54
CA GLY A 139 -5.72 -22.11 -6.24
C GLY A 139 -4.21 -22.30 -6.35
N ILE A 140 -3.51 -21.16 -6.39
CA ILE A 140 -2.05 -21.08 -6.48
C ILE A 140 -1.51 -19.97 -5.56
N ALA A 141 -0.21 -19.97 -5.33
CA ALA A 141 0.52 -18.81 -4.84
C ALA A 141 1.56 -18.38 -5.88
N ILE A 142 1.53 -17.12 -6.29
CA ILE A 142 2.49 -16.54 -7.24
C ILE A 142 3.64 -15.95 -6.44
N GLY A 143 4.83 -16.57 -6.53
CA GLY A 143 6.05 -16.05 -5.92
C GLY A 143 6.71 -14.99 -6.80
N LEU A 144 6.90 -13.79 -6.27
CA LEU A 144 7.39 -12.61 -6.98
C LEU A 144 8.72 -12.14 -6.39
N ASP A 145 9.69 -11.79 -7.23
CA ASP A 145 10.94 -11.17 -6.78
C ASP A 145 10.62 -9.81 -6.13
N ARG A 146 10.76 -9.75 -4.81
CA ARG A 146 10.36 -8.58 -4.02
C ARG A 146 11.11 -7.33 -4.44
N LYS A 147 12.42 -7.43 -4.67
CA LYS A 147 13.25 -6.27 -5.00
C LYS A 147 12.83 -5.67 -6.33
N LYS A 148 12.65 -6.52 -7.35
CA LYS A 148 12.19 -6.09 -8.67
C LYS A 148 10.75 -5.56 -8.61
N LEU A 149 9.89 -6.15 -7.77
CA LEU A 149 8.51 -5.69 -7.65
C LEU A 149 8.43 -4.29 -7.02
N ILE A 150 9.21 -4.03 -5.96
CA ILE A 150 9.34 -2.69 -5.36
C ILE A 150 9.91 -1.69 -6.37
N GLU A 151 11.01 -2.04 -7.05
CA GLU A 151 11.60 -1.20 -8.11
C GLU A 151 10.59 -0.91 -9.24
N GLY A 152 9.79 -1.91 -9.62
CA GLY A 152 8.79 -1.77 -10.67
C GLY A 152 7.63 -0.86 -10.31
N PHE A 153 7.33 -0.64 -9.03
CA PHE A 153 6.19 0.16 -8.58
C PHE A 153 6.59 1.46 -7.86
N GLU A 154 7.89 1.77 -7.76
CA GLU A 154 8.44 2.82 -6.90
C GLU A 154 7.80 4.20 -7.12
N ASN A 155 7.41 4.55 -8.35
CA ASN A 155 6.80 5.84 -8.66
C ASN A 155 5.25 5.83 -8.65
N ILE A 156 4.62 4.67 -8.44
CA ILE A 156 3.15 4.49 -8.53
C ILE A 156 2.53 4.07 -7.19
N ALA A 157 3.25 3.29 -6.39
CA ALA A 157 2.75 2.75 -5.13
C ALA A 157 3.83 2.69 -4.06
N SER A 158 3.42 2.77 -2.79
CA SER A 158 4.30 2.58 -1.64
C SER A 158 4.15 1.17 -1.09
N GLY A 159 5.27 0.47 -0.89
CA GLY A 159 5.30 -0.88 -0.31
C GLY A 159 5.48 -0.85 1.21
N PHE A 160 4.69 -1.63 1.93
CA PHE A 160 4.66 -1.61 3.39
C PHE A 160 4.57 -3.00 4.02
N TYR A 161 5.24 -3.14 5.17
CA TYR A 161 5.06 -4.27 6.08
C TYR A 161 3.96 -3.95 7.09
N ILE A 162 3.25 -5.01 7.52
CA ILE A 162 2.16 -4.86 8.51
C ILE A 162 2.68 -5.18 9.89
N GLU A 163 2.32 -4.32 10.84
CA GLU A 163 2.64 -4.50 12.25
C GLU A 163 1.48 -5.16 12.99
N TYR A 164 1.85 -6.19 13.73
CA TYR A 164 0.96 -7.00 14.55
C TYR A 164 1.43 -6.89 16.00
N GLY A 165 0.51 -6.63 16.93
CA GLY A 165 0.79 -6.69 18.37
C GLY A 165 0.91 -5.32 19.04
N SER A 166 0.24 -5.17 20.18
CA SER A 166 -0.08 -3.87 20.77
C SER A 166 1.13 -2.99 21.11
N ASN A 167 2.24 -3.55 21.61
CA ASN A 167 3.35 -2.74 22.10
C ASN A 167 4.13 -2.06 20.97
N ASN A 168 4.56 -2.84 19.97
CA ASN A 168 5.25 -2.30 18.80
C ASN A 168 4.37 -1.33 18.02
N GLN A 169 3.06 -1.62 17.93
CA GLN A 169 2.12 -0.73 17.25
C GLN A 169 2.02 0.62 17.95
N LEU A 170 1.90 0.65 19.27
CA LEU A 170 1.87 1.89 20.05
C LEU A 170 3.18 2.67 19.91
N GLU A 171 4.33 2.00 19.96
CA GLU A 171 5.63 2.63 19.75
C GLU A 171 5.74 3.25 18.35
N LEU A 172 5.34 2.52 17.31
CA LEU A 172 5.40 3.03 15.95
C LEU A 172 4.43 4.20 15.76
N VAL A 173 3.19 4.11 16.26
CA VAL A 173 2.21 5.20 16.19
C VAL A 173 2.72 6.44 16.92
N ASN A 174 3.30 6.28 18.10
CA ASN A 174 3.91 7.37 18.85
C ASN A 174 5.05 8.03 18.06
N ASN A 175 6.00 7.24 17.53
CA ASN A 175 7.11 7.75 16.72
C ASN A 175 6.61 8.52 15.47
N LEU A 176 5.57 8.01 14.80
CA LEU A 176 4.97 8.66 13.63
C LEU A 176 4.30 9.99 14.01
N ILE A 177 3.46 9.98 15.04
CA ILE A 177 2.72 11.18 15.47
C ILE A 177 3.67 12.24 15.99
N GLU A 178 4.64 11.88 16.84
CA GLU A 178 5.63 12.82 17.36
C GLU A 178 6.40 13.46 16.20
N THR A 179 6.94 12.65 15.29
CA THR A 179 7.68 13.15 14.11
C THR A 179 6.85 14.10 13.25
N ILE A 180 5.58 13.76 12.97
CA ILE A 180 4.69 14.56 12.14
C ILE A 180 4.33 15.87 12.84
N THR A 181 3.87 15.80 14.09
CA THR A 181 3.41 16.96 14.85
C THR A 181 4.57 17.92 15.15
N GLU A 182 5.74 17.40 15.54
CA GLU A 182 6.94 18.22 15.75
C GLU A 182 7.38 18.90 14.46
N TYR A 183 7.34 18.19 13.33
CA TYR A 183 7.73 18.78 12.05
C TYR A 183 6.85 19.96 11.65
N TYR A 184 5.52 19.84 11.75
CA TYR A 184 4.63 20.98 11.47
C TYR A 184 4.73 22.08 12.53
N PHE A 185 5.04 21.73 13.77
CA PHE A 185 5.29 22.70 14.83
C PHE A 185 6.57 23.52 14.57
N GLU A 186 7.68 22.88 14.21
CA GLU A 186 8.96 23.54 13.88
C GLU A 186 8.84 24.47 12.65
N HIS A 187 7.96 24.13 11.71
CA HIS A 187 7.73 24.91 10.50
C HIS A 187 6.49 25.80 10.59
N PHE A 188 5.88 25.93 11.78
CA PHE A 188 4.62 26.65 11.96
C PHE A 188 4.74 28.10 11.49
N ASP A 189 5.83 28.79 11.81
CA ASP A 189 6.05 30.19 11.39
C ASP A 189 6.10 30.37 9.87
N LEU A 190 6.55 29.36 9.12
CA LEU A 190 6.55 29.37 7.65
C LEU A 190 5.14 29.23 7.07
N ILE A 191 4.24 28.55 7.79
CA ILE A 191 2.87 28.26 7.39
C ILE A 191 1.92 29.39 7.84
N PHE A 192 2.14 29.92 9.05
CA PHE A 192 1.25 30.84 9.73
C PHE A 192 1.08 32.18 8.99
N GLY A 193 2.16 32.74 8.43
CA GLY A 193 2.12 34.08 7.83
C GLY A 193 1.85 35.19 8.86
N LEU A 194 1.71 36.46 8.41
CA LEU A 194 1.72 37.65 9.29
C LEU A 194 0.38 38.00 10.00
N LYS A 195 -0.67 37.17 9.97
CA LYS A 195 -1.93 37.38 10.73
C LYS A 195 -2.58 36.04 11.14
N SER A 196 -3.11 35.98 12.37
CA SER A 196 -3.72 34.79 12.97
C SER A 196 -5.01 34.37 12.29
N ASP A 197 -5.27 33.07 12.18
CA ASP A 197 -6.63 32.51 12.12
C ASP A 197 -6.63 31.01 12.48
N GLU A 198 -7.71 30.53 13.10
CA GLU A 198 -8.01 29.11 13.35
C GLU A 198 -7.86 28.24 12.08
N ASP A 199 -7.97 28.85 10.91
CA ASP A 199 -7.80 28.22 9.59
C ASP A 199 -6.42 27.56 9.41
N VAL A 200 -5.34 28.10 10.00
CA VAL A 200 -3.99 27.50 9.87
C VAL A 200 -3.93 26.13 10.55
N PHE A 201 -4.49 26.03 11.76
CA PHE A 201 -4.51 24.77 12.49
C PHE A 201 -5.34 23.71 11.77
N LYS A 202 -6.45 24.14 11.15
CA LYS A 202 -7.30 23.28 10.33
C LYS A 202 -6.58 22.80 9.06
N GLU A 203 -5.87 23.68 8.36
CA GLU A 203 -5.07 23.30 7.17
C GLU A 203 -3.96 22.31 7.53
N ILE A 204 -3.22 22.57 8.62
CA ILE A 204 -2.19 21.64 9.12
C ILE A 204 -2.84 20.30 9.51
N ALA A 205 -3.99 20.33 10.20
CA ALA A 205 -4.71 19.12 10.57
C ALA A 205 -5.12 18.29 9.36
N GLN A 206 -5.60 18.93 8.30
CA GLN A 206 -5.96 18.28 7.04
C GLN A 206 -4.76 17.59 6.41
N GLU A 207 -3.61 18.27 6.33
CA GLU A 207 -2.38 17.68 5.80
C GLU A 207 -1.89 16.50 6.66
N ILE A 208 -1.92 16.64 7.99
CA ILE A 208 -1.59 15.54 8.91
C ILE A 208 -2.52 14.35 8.67
N ASN A 209 -3.83 14.59 8.57
CA ASN A 209 -4.82 13.53 8.41
C ASN A 209 -4.75 12.86 7.03
N GLU A 210 -4.48 13.60 5.96
CA GLU A 210 -4.22 13.05 4.63
C GLU A 210 -2.93 12.20 4.63
N LEU A 211 -1.89 12.64 5.32
CA LEU A 211 -0.64 11.89 5.48
C LEU A 211 -0.83 10.61 6.30
N LEU A 212 -1.58 10.70 7.39
CA LEU A 212 -1.82 9.58 8.31
C LEU A 212 -2.64 8.45 7.68
N ASP A 213 -3.54 8.75 6.75
CA ASP A 213 -4.33 7.68 6.13
C ASP A 213 -3.48 6.64 5.42
N LYS A 214 -2.34 7.08 4.85
CA LYS A 214 -1.33 6.18 4.24
C LYS A 214 -0.74 5.20 5.26
N TYR A 215 -0.81 5.53 6.54
CA TYR A 215 -0.18 4.77 7.62
C TYR A 215 -1.18 4.07 8.53
N ILE A 216 -2.47 4.46 8.54
CA ILE A 216 -3.55 3.73 9.23
C ILE A 216 -3.57 2.27 8.81
N GLY A 217 -3.33 2.01 7.51
CA GLY A 217 -3.26 0.66 6.97
C GLY A 217 -2.17 -0.20 7.60
N LEU A 218 -1.10 0.34 8.16
CA LEU A 218 0.04 -0.46 8.63
C LEU A 218 -0.27 -1.38 9.82
N PHE A 219 -1.43 -1.21 10.46
CA PHE A 219 -1.75 -1.84 11.74
C PHE A 219 -2.85 -2.85 11.60
N LYS A 220 -2.60 -4.07 12.08
CA LYS A 220 -3.58 -5.15 12.07
C LYS A 220 -3.62 -5.87 13.41
N HIS A 221 -4.79 -6.37 13.79
CA HIS A 221 -4.94 -7.13 15.03
C HIS A 221 -4.05 -8.38 15.02
N SER A 222 -3.50 -8.77 16.19
CA SER A 222 -2.54 -9.88 16.30
C SER A 222 -3.09 -11.24 15.83
N SER A 223 -4.41 -11.42 15.82
CA SER A 223 -5.06 -12.62 15.27
C SER A 223 -4.79 -12.86 13.78
N PHE A 224 -4.30 -11.85 13.05
CA PHE A 224 -3.95 -11.94 11.64
C PHE A 224 -2.44 -12.08 11.40
N GLU A 225 -1.63 -12.27 12.44
CA GLU A 225 -0.17 -12.34 12.29
C GLU A 225 0.29 -13.48 11.37
N GLU A 226 -0.50 -14.55 11.26
CA GLU A 226 -0.24 -15.66 10.34
C GLU A 226 -0.18 -15.22 8.88
N GLU A 227 -0.87 -14.14 8.49
CA GLU A 227 -0.87 -13.67 7.10
C GLU A 227 0.50 -13.16 6.64
N LYS A 228 1.37 -12.76 7.58
CA LYS A 228 2.72 -12.23 7.32
C LYS A 228 2.69 -11.19 6.18
N GLU A 229 1.77 -10.25 6.27
CA GLU A 229 1.36 -9.43 5.14
C GLU A 229 2.40 -8.38 4.73
N PHE A 230 2.51 -8.19 3.42
CA PHE A 230 3.15 -7.05 2.76
C PHE A 230 2.14 -6.45 1.77
N ARG A 231 1.96 -5.14 1.75
CA ARG A 231 1.02 -4.48 0.85
C ARG A 231 1.70 -3.44 -0.01
N PHE A 232 1.20 -3.25 -1.22
CA PHE A 232 1.40 -2.01 -1.96
C PHE A 232 0.15 -1.15 -1.85
N GLU A 233 0.32 0.11 -1.49
CA GLU A 233 -0.76 1.09 -1.42
C GLU A 233 -0.57 2.19 -2.47
N MET A 234 -1.66 2.49 -3.17
CA MET A 234 -1.79 3.64 -4.06
C MET A 234 -2.62 4.71 -3.33
N SER A 235 -2.00 5.84 -3.03
CA SER A 235 -2.72 7.01 -2.53
C SER A 235 -3.37 7.76 -3.69
N THR A 236 -4.59 8.27 -3.50
CA THR A 236 -5.19 9.25 -4.42
C THR A 236 -4.79 10.67 -3.99
N ASP A 237 -3.50 10.97 -3.96
CA ASP A 237 -3.09 12.33 -3.64
C ASP A 237 -3.68 13.29 -4.67
N LYS A 238 -4.28 14.40 -4.24
CA LYS A 238 -4.99 15.36 -5.13
C LYS A 238 -4.08 15.92 -6.24
N GLN A 239 -2.75 15.87 -6.06
CA GLN A 239 -1.76 16.30 -7.05
C GLN A 239 -1.41 15.23 -8.09
N PHE A 240 -1.49 13.93 -7.74
CA PHE A 240 -1.38 12.82 -8.70
C PHE A 240 -2.74 12.49 -9.34
N SER A 241 -3.82 13.05 -8.80
CA SER A 241 -5.15 13.06 -9.39
C SER A 241 -5.22 14.00 -10.60
N THR A 242 -4.70 13.53 -11.73
CA THR A 242 -5.49 13.67 -12.95
C THR A 242 -6.68 12.71 -12.83
N SER A 243 -7.70 13.19 -12.12
CA SER A 243 -9.09 12.75 -12.08
C SER A 243 -9.46 11.45 -11.35
N LEU A 244 -10.64 11.49 -10.72
CA LEU A 244 -11.49 10.38 -10.32
C LEU A 244 -11.85 9.42 -11.50
N GLU A 245 -11.39 9.66 -12.73
CA GLU A 245 -11.72 8.87 -13.93
C GLU A 245 -10.96 7.53 -14.04
N SER A 246 -10.05 7.22 -13.11
CA SER A 246 -9.26 5.96 -13.14
C SER A 246 -9.75 4.86 -12.18
N ILE A 247 -10.83 5.09 -11.42
CA ILE A 247 -11.41 4.07 -10.54
C ILE A 247 -12.35 3.18 -11.35
N SER A 248 -12.02 1.89 -11.40
CA SER A 248 -12.85 0.84 -12.00
C SER A 248 -13.59 0.05 -10.93
N TYR A 249 -14.59 -0.74 -11.34
CA TYR A 249 -15.40 -1.56 -10.42
C TYR A 249 -15.40 -3.01 -10.87
N ARG A 250 -15.33 -3.93 -9.91
CA ARG A 250 -15.49 -5.37 -10.14
C ARG A 250 -16.45 -5.98 -9.14
N VAL A 251 -17.08 -7.08 -9.52
CA VAL A 251 -17.86 -7.89 -8.59
C VAL A 251 -16.88 -8.66 -7.70
N GLY A 252 -16.89 -8.36 -6.41
CA GLY A 252 -16.11 -9.05 -5.39
C GLY A 252 -16.85 -10.23 -4.76
N LYS A 253 -16.23 -10.82 -3.74
CA LYS A 253 -16.90 -11.80 -2.87
C LYS A 253 -18.17 -11.17 -2.27
N ASN A 254 -19.19 -11.99 -2.05
CA ASN A 254 -20.51 -11.56 -1.53
C ASN A 254 -21.31 -10.61 -2.43
N ASN A 255 -21.07 -10.64 -3.75
CA ASN A 255 -21.82 -9.85 -4.75
C ASN A 255 -21.75 -8.33 -4.51
N LEU A 256 -20.61 -7.84 -3.99
CA LEU A 256 -20.35 -6.43 -3.75
C LEU A 256 -19.63 -5.81 -4.95
N LEU A 257 -20.03 -4.62 -5.40
CA LEU A 257 -19.22 -3.83 -6.32
C LEU A 257 -18.04 -3.21 -5.56
N VAL A 258 -16.83 -3.68 -5.88
CA VAL A 258 -15.59 -3.26 -5.22
C VAL A 258 -14.85 -2.27 -6.12
N PRO A 259 -14.65 -1.01 -5.68
CA PRO A 259 -13.80 -0.06 -6.38
C PRO A 259 -12.35 -0.53 -6.38
N TYR A 260 -11.67 -0.36 -7.51
CA TYR A 260 -10.26 -0.69 -7.63
C TYR A 260 -9.51 0.20 -8.62
N LYS A 261 -8.19 0.25 -8.45
CA LYS A 261 -7.24 0.81 -9.40
C LYS A 261 -6.35 -0.29 -9.95
N VAL A 262 -5.85 -0.09 -11.17
CA VAL A 262 -4.90 -1.01 -11.79
C VAL A 262 -3.49 -0.58 -11.41
N LEU A 263 -2.73 -1.49 -10.80
CA LEU A 263 -1.31 -1.30 -10.49
C LEU A 263 -0.47 -1.99 -11.57
N LYS A 264 0.25 -1.19 -12.34
CA LYS A 264 1.20 -1.60 -13.38
C LYS A 264 2.61 -1.22 -12.96
N THR A 265 3.62 -1.79 -13.60
CA THR A 265 4.97 -1.28 -13.44
C THR A 265 5.10 0.11 -14.05
N ASP A 266 6.05 0.90 -13.56
CA ASP A 266 6.39 2.22 -14.09
C ASP A 266 6.66 2.16 -15.60
N TYR A 267 7.35 1.12 -16.06
CA TYR A 267 7.58 0.88 -17.49
C TYR A 267 6.25 0.71 -18.25
N ALA A 268 5.36 -0.13 -17.75
CA ALA A 268 4.09 -0.43 -18.43
C ALA A 268 3.18 0.80 -18.48
N PHE A 269 3.19 1.62 -17.44
CA PHE A 269 2.45 2.88 -17.41
C PHE A 269 2.98 3.90 -18.42
N GLU A 270 4.30 4.13 -18.44
CA GLU A 270 4.92 5.04 -19.40
C GLU A 270 4.83 4.54 -20.85
N LYS A 271 4.89 3.22 -21.06
CA LYS A 271 4.68 2.62 -22.37
C LYS A 271 3.28 2.89 -22.92
N GLU A 272 2.27 2.85 -22.06
CA GLU A 272 0.89 3.16 -22.45
C GLU A 272 0.71 4.64 -22.81
N ARG A 273 1.40 5.55 -22.10
CA ARG A 273 1.40 6.99 -22.42
C ARG A 273 2.14 7.30 -23.73
N ALA A 274 3.24 6.62 -23.97
CA ALA A 274 4.06 6.80 -25.17
C ALA A 274 3.54 6.02 -26.39
N LYS A 275 2.46 5.23 -26.28
CA LYS A 275 2.04 4.27 -27.31
C LYS A 275 1.82 4.87 -28.71
N ASP A 276 1.42 6.14 -28.77
CA ASP A 276 1.12 6.87 -30.00
C ASP A 276 2.31 7.71 -30.50
N ASP A 277 3.45 7.69 -29.80
CA ASP A 277 4.69 8.38 -30.19
C ASP A 277 5.91 7.43 -30.20
N LYS A 278 6.37 7.08 -31.40
CA LYS A 278 7.51 6.20 -31.61
C LYS A 278 8.80 6.76 -30.99
N ALA A 279 9.02 8.07 -31.00
CA ALA A 279 10.23 8.66 -30.44
C ALA A 279 10.26 8.49 -28.91
N SER A 280 9.13 8.74 -28.24
CA SER A 280 8.97 8.49 -26.80
C SER A 280 9.17 7.01 -26.45
N LEU A 281 8.68 6.07 -27.26
CA LEU A 281 8.93 4.63 -27.04
C LEU A 281 10.42 4.28 -27.13
N GLU A 282 11.14 4.79 -28.13
CA GLU A 282 12.58 4.54 -28.26
C GLU A 282 13.39 5.12 -27.09
N LEU A 283 12.98 6.27 -26.56
CA LEU A 283 13.57 6.87 -25.36
C LEU A 283 13.28 6.04 -24.11
N LEU A 284 12.04 5.57 -23.95
CA LEU A 284 11.63 4.72 -22.83
C LEU A 284 12.46 3.43 -22.79
N GLU A 285 12.65 2.77 -23.95
CA GLU A 285 13.43 1.53 -24.05
C GLU A 285 14.91 1.70 -23.65
N LYS A 286 15.49 2.88 -23.87
CA LYS A 286 16.88 3.21 -23.49
C LYS A 286 17.01 3.70 -22.06
N ASN A 287 15.91 4.08 -21.42
CA ASN A 287 15.92 4.69 -20.10
C ASN A 287 16.15 3.63 -19.01
N LYS A 288 17.33 3.69 -18.40
CA LYS A 288 17.74 2.80 -17.31
C LYS A 288 16.90 2.93 -16.03
N LYS A 289 15.97 3.88 -15.93
CA LYS A 289 14.99 3.95 -14.83
C LYS A 289 13.96 2.82 -14.94
N TYR A 290 13.51 2.47 -16.15
CA TYR A 290 12.39 1.56 -16.38
C TYR A 290 12.84 0.13 -16.68
N ARG A 291 13.62 -0.47 -15.76
CA ARG A 291 14.25 -1.79 -15.97
C ARG A 291 13.27 -2.95 -15.82
N VAL A 292 12.26 -2.79 -14.98
CA VAL A 292 11.27 -3.83 -14.68
C VAL A 292 10.12 -3.75 -15.68
N LYS A 293 10.32 -4.41 -16.83
CA LYS A 293 9.37 -4.37 -17.96
C LYS A 293 8.13 -5.24 -17.77
N LYS A 294 8.22 -6.23 -16.88
CA LYS A 294 7.18 -7.23 -16.60
C LYS A 294 7.06 -7.46 -15.10
N ILE A 295 5.91 -7.96 -14.67
CA ILE A 295 5.72 -8.45 -13.30
C ILE A 295 6.74 -9.57 -13.03
N PRO A 296 7.61 -9.45 -12.01
CA PRO A 296 8.76 -10.34 -11.85
C PRO A 296 8.37 -11.65 -11.15
N ILE A 297 7.60 -12.49 -11.83
CA ILE A 297 7.25 -13.85 -11.36
C ILE A 297 8.51 -14.70 -11.32
N SER A 298 8.77 -15.32 -10.16
CA SER A 298 9.92 -16.20 -9.92
C SER A 298 9.51 -17.67 -9.94
N HIS A 299 8.39 -18.02 -9.31
CA HIS A 299 7.85 -19.37 -9.27
C HIS A 299 6.34 -19.34 -8.97
N ILE A 300 5.67 -20.47 -9.17
CA ILE A 300 4.27 -20.69 -8.79
C ILE A 300 4.20 -21.93 -7.90
N ILE A 301 3.48 -21.80 -6.78
CA ILE A 301 3.13 -22.91 -5.90
C ILE A 301 1.71 -23.35 -6.23
N ILE A 302 1.53 -24.62 -6.57
CA ILE A 302 0.21 -25.22 -6.81
C ILE A 302 -0.42 -25.58 -5.46
N GLY A 303 -1.66 -25.15 -5.24
CA GLY A 303 -2.39 -25.43 -4.01
C GLY A 303 -2.57 -26.93 -3.75
N PRO A 304 -2.65 -27.34 -2.48
CA PRO A 304 -2.53 -28.74 -2.08
C PRO A 304 -3.73 -29.63 -2.48
N SER A 305 -4.83 -29.04 -2.95
CA SER A 305 -6.03 -29.77 -3.43
C SER A 305 -6.25 -29.65 -4.94
N LEU A 306 -5.28 -29.07 -5.66
CA LEU A 306 -5.32 -28.96 -7.12
C LEU A 306 -4.58 -30.14 -7.75
N ASP A 307 -5.12 -30.73 -8.82
CA ASP A 307 -4.45 -31.80 -9.59
C ASP A 307 -3.09 -31.30 -10.10
N SER A 308 -2.01 -31.81 -9.54
CA SER A 308 -0.69 -31.21 -9.67
C SER A 308 -0.10 -31.36 -11.06
N GLU A 309 -0.25 -32.51 -11.72
CA GLU A 309 0.50 -32.81 -12.95
C GLU A 309 -0.08 -32.09 -14.18
N LEU A 310 -1.40 -32.17 -14.38
CA LEU A 310 -2.04 -31.49 -15.51
C LEU A 310 -1.97 -29.97 -15.38
N ASN A 311 -2.18 -29.43 -14.16
CA ASN A 311 -2.06 -27.99 -13.93
C ASN A 311 -0.61 -27.52 -14.07
N LYS A 312 0.38 -28.30 -13.62
CA LYS A 312 1.79 -27.96 -13.83
C LYS A 312 2.12 -27.82 -15.31
N HIS A 313 1.67 -28.75 -16.15
CA HIS A 313 1.91 -28.68 -17.59
C HIS A 313 1.24 -27.45 -18.23
N SER A 314 -0.05 -27.23 -17.94
CA SER A 314 -0.83 -26.15 -18.56
C SER A 314 -0.34 -24.77 -18.13
N ILE A 315 -0.03 -24.57 -16.85
CA ILE A 315 0.54 -23.32 -16.32
C ILE A 315 1.90 -23.06 -16.98
N LYS A 316 2.76 -24.08 -17.12
CA LYS A 316 4.08 -23.93 -17.75
C LYS A 316 3.99 -23.48 -19.21
N ASP A 317 3.11 -24.12 -19.98
CA ASP A 317 2.88 -23.74 -21.39
C ASP A 317 2.35 -22.30 -21.49
N PHE A 318 1.35 -21.95 -20.66
CA PHE A 318 0.79 -20.60 -20.62
C PHE A 318 1.84 -19.53 -20.28
N LEU A 319 2.67 -19.76 -19.25
CA LEU A 319 3.73 -18.84 -18.86
C LEU A 319 4.79 -18.70 -19.95
N SER A 320 5.23 -19.82 -20.54
CA SER A 320 6.21 -19.83 -21.64
C SER A 320 5.72 -18.99 -22.83
N LYS A 321 4.47 -19.17 -23.24
CA LYS A 321 3.83 -18.36 -24.32
C LYS A 321 3.79 -16.87 -24.01
N ASN A 322 3.74 -16.49 -22.73
CA ASN A 322 3.74 -15.09 -22.29
C ASN A 322 5.16 -14.58 -21.92
N GLY A 323 6.20 -15.33 -22.28
CA GLY A 323 7.60 -14.96 -22.08
C GLY A 323 8.05 -15.04 -20.62
N TYR A 324 7.59 -16.07 -19.91
CA TYR A 324 7.99 -16.50 -18.58
C TYR A 324 8.51 -17.95 -18.63
N SER A 325 9.51 -18.22 -19.49
CA SER A 325 10.02 -19.58 -19.74
C SER A 325 10.72 -20.22 -18.54
N ASP A 326 11.28 -19.39 -17.65
CA ASP A 326 12.16 -19.82 -16.56
C ASP A 326 11.44 -19.92 -15.21
N VAL A 327 10.11 -19.73 -15.19
CA VAL A 327 9.31 -19.78 -13.97
C VAL A 327 9.12 -21.23 -13.53
N GLU A 328 9.55 -21.52 -12.31
CA GLU A 328 9.38 -22.84 -11.70
C GLU A 328 7.94 -23.06 -11.23
N ILE A 329 7.46 -24.30 -11.29
CA ILE A 329 6.14 -24.68 -10.77
C ILE A 329 6.32 -25.85 -9.81
N ILE A 330 6.03 -25.60 -8.55
CA ILE A 330 6.22 -26.53 -7.44
C ILE A 330 4.87 -26.83 -6.75
N PRO A 331 4.66 -28.04 -6.22
CA PRO A 331 3.48 -28.33 -5.40
C PRO A 331 3.62 -27.73 -3.99
N SER A 332 2.49 -27.42 -3.35
CA SER A 332 2.41 -27.15 -1.92
C SER A 332 2.82 -28.40 -1.11
N GLU A 333 3.55 -28.19 -0.02
CA GLU A 333 3.93 -29.19 0.98
C GLU A 333 2.92 -29.27 2.15
N VAL A 334 1.98 -28.34 2.23
CA VAL A 334 0.98 -28.28 3.31
C VAL A 334 0.09 -29.52 3.27
N PRO A 335 0.01 -30.31 4.36
CA PRO A 335 -0.90 -31.44 4.44
C PRO A 335 -2.34 -30.92 4.52
N TYR A 336 -3.08 -31.03 3.42
CA TYR A 336 -4.46 -30.56 3.34
C TYR A 336 -5.43 -31.69 3.67
N ARG A 337 -6.21 -31.52 4.74
CA ARG A 337 -7.36 -32.39 5.04
C ARG A 337 -8.57 -31.84 4.30
N ILE A 338 -9.01 -32.59 3.30
CA ILE A 338 -10.26 -32.38 2.54
C ILE A 338 -11.45 -32.54 3.48
#